data_AF-A0A524KAW6-F1
#
_entry.id   AF-A0A524KAW6-F1
#
_cell.length_a   1.000
_cell.length_b   1.000
_cell.length_c   1.000
_cell.angle_alpha   90.00
_cell.angle_beta   90.00
_cell.angle_gamma   90.00
#
_symmetry.space_group_name_H-M   'P 1'
#
loop_
_entity.id
_entity.type
_entity.pdbx_description
1 polymer ?
#
loop_
_entity_poly.entity_id
_entity_poly.type
_entity_poly.pdbx_seq_one_letter_code
_entity_poly.pdbx_strand_id
1 'polypeptide(L)'
;MLLSLAALDFAQARSQPRTVGVLYVVHGGSDDQDVADTFDTTLQFFQYDPNNIIFKGLIWNASAWPTVVKSGDIQSYANAASQLKKYAFAVERMGGRDPSPVLTDRQFAGMQKALKAEARRLNVRFVADIAQWIGSQEQARRLPWPRYLYEPQVAKGTRLTYCGSATDGGPWAGCDPQRYNVDGPAERLLKQGAEEIVMVDMTVGGIRFWKTYDVVTMTRRVVADWNRKNGTAVPVRWVNDPTELMQASFPADPPNWTRALGPPKADSHVPLAGRTNPVIEDPLLAAMHADGIEAAFNRSVQLGDTAVLFVNHA
;
A
#
# COMPACT_ATOMS: atom_id res chain seq x y z
N MET A 1 -28.41 26.83 -62.12
CA MET A 1 -28.78 27.30 -60.77
C MET A 1 -29.62 26.18 -60.17
N LEU A 2 -29.24 25.37 -59.18
CA LEU A 2 -28.18 25.40 -58.18
C LEU A 2 -27.58 23.98 -58.03
N LEU A 3 -26.26 23.88 -57.85
CA LEU A 3 -25.63 22.72 -57.22
C LEU A 3 -25.77 22.89 -55.70
N SER A 4 -26.40 21.94 -55.02
CA SER A 4 -26.29 21.79 -53.56
C SER A 4 -25.08 20.91 -53.24
N LEU A 5 -23.99 21.53 -52.79
CA LEU A 5 -22.93 20.85 -52.07
C LEU A 5 -23.41 20.58 -50.64
N ALA A 6 -23.72 19.32 -50.33
CA ALA A 6 -23.83 18.86 -48.96
C ALA A 6 -22.42 18.74 -48.38
N ALA A 7 -22.05 19.67 -47.48
CA ALA A 7 -20.87 19.53 -46.65
C ALA A 7 -21.11 18.38 -45.66
N LEU A 8 -20.44 17.25 -45.89
CA LEU A 8 -20.31 16.19 -44.91
C LEU A 8 -19.34 16.66 -43.83
N ASP A 9 -19.88 17.16 -42.72
CA ASP A 9 -19.14 17.42 -41.50
C ASP A 9 -18.72 16.06 -40.91
N PHE A 10 -17.55 15.56 -41.31
CA PHE A 10 -16.87 14.49 -40.58
C PHE A 10 -16.30 15.08 -39.28
N ALA A 11 -17.19 15.41 -38.34
CA ALA A 11 -16.83 15.54 -36.95
C ALA A 11 -16.37 14.15 -36.49
N GLN A 12 -15.07 13.89 -36.61
CA GLN A 12 -14.42 12.71 -36.08
C GLN A 12 -14.70 12.71 -34.57
N ALA A 13 -15.69 11.93 -34.15
CA ALA A 13 -16.10 11.81 -32.76
C ALA A 13 -14.85 11.37 -31.97
N ARG A 14 -14.24 12.32 -31.26
CA ARG A 14 -13.09 12.06 -30.41
C ARG A 14 -13.58 11.04 -29.38
N SER A 15 -13.01 9.84 -29.40
CA SER A 15 -13.41 8.79 -28.46
C SER A 15 -13.29 9.35 -27.05
N GLN A 16 -14.33 9.14 -26.24
CA GLN A 16 -14.34 9.60 -24.85
C GLN A 16 -13.08 9.08 -24.16
N PRO A 17 -12.34 9.93 -23.41
CA PRO A 17 -11.12 9.50 -22.75
C PRO A 17 -11.43 8.35 -21.79
N ARG A 18 -10.72 7.23 -21.96
CA ARG A 18 -10.83 6.09 -21.03
C ARG A 18 -10.36 6.50 -19.65
N THR A 19 -10.97 5.97 -18.60
CA THR A 19 -10.58 6.28 -17.22
C THR A 19 -9.58 5.25 -16.68
N VAL A 20 -8.41 5.73 -16.24
CA VAL A 20 -7.36 4.91 -15.64
C VAL A 20 -7.25 5.25 -14.17
N GLY A 21 -7.47 4.26 -13.32
CA GLY A 21 -7.19 4.33 -11.89
C GLY A 21 -5.70 4.15 -11.62
N VAL A 22 -5.10 5.03 -10.82
CA VAL A 22 -3.70 4.92 -10.40
C VAL A 22 -3.63 4.79 -8.89
N LEU A 23 -3.07 3.68 -8.40
CA LEU A 23 -2.75 3.49 -7.00
C LEU A 23 -1.27 3.77 -6.76
N TYR A 24 -0.99 4.81 -5.98
CA TYR A 24 0.33 5.08 -5.45
C TYR A 24 0.53 4.23 -4.20
N VAL A 25 1.34 3.18 -4.31
CA VAL A 25 1.54 2.19 -3.26
C VAL A 25 2.76 2.55 -2.43
N VAL A 26 2.56 2.61 -1.11
CA VAL A 26 3.60 2.91 -0.14
C VAL A 26 3.57 1.89 1.00
N HIS A 27 4.64 1.87 1.79
CA HIS A 27 4.64 1.13 3.05
C HIS A 27 3.58 1.68 4.00
N GLY A 28 3.45 3.01 4.04
CA GLY A 28 2.74 3.73 5.07
C GLY A 28 3.50 3.70 6.40
N GLY A 29 2.81 4.01 7.47
CA GLY A 29 3.38 4.24 8.80
C GLY A 29 2.45 5.13 9.60
N SER A 30 2.90 5.61 10.75
CA SER A 30 2.16 6.58 11.55
C SER A 30 3.04 7.76 11.90
N ASP A 31 2.47 8.96 11.78
CA ASP A 31 3.09 10.23 12.16
C ASP A 31 3.48 10.22 13.64
N ASP A 32 2.58 9.68 14.46
CA ASP A 32 2.71 9.50 15.90
C ASP A 32 2.88 8.01 16.22
N GLN A 33 3.44 7.70 17.39
CA GLN A 33 3.72 6.32 17.81
C GLN A 33 3.14 6.12 19.19
N ASP A 34 1.81 6.03 19.23
CA ASP A 34 1.05 5.78 20.44
C ASP A 34 0.53 4.34 20.52
N VAL A 35 -0.17 4.03 21.61
CA VAL A 35 -0.75 2.71 21.86
C VAL A 35 -1.79 2.34 20.80
N ALA A 36 -2.52 3.35 20.32
CA ALA A 36 -3.62 3.22 19.39
C ALA A 36 -3.11 2.83 17.99
N ASP A 37 -2.08 3.51 17.51
CA ASP A 37 -1.40 3.22 16.24
C ASP A 37 -0.63 1.90 16.31
N THR A 38 -0.03 1.58 17.47
CA THR A 38 0.63 0.28 17.67
C THR A 38 -0.35 -0.88 17.58
N PHE A 39 -1.53 -0.75 18.20
CA PHE A 39 -2.58 -1.75 18.10
C PHE A 39 -2.96 -1.99 16.64
N ASP A 40 -3.22 -0.91 15.90
CA ASP A 40 -3.67 -0.99 14.52
C ASP A 40 -2.62 -1.54 13.58
N THR A 41 -1.40 -1.01 13.61
CA THR A 41 -0.31 -1.49 12.76
C THR A 41 0.02 -2.97 13.02
N THR A 42 -0.13 -3.44 14.26
CA THR A 42 0.01 -4.87 14.60
C THR A 42 -1.04 -5.72 13.89
N LEU A 43 -2.32 -5.36 14.00
CA LEU A 43 -3.38 -6.15 13.33
C LEU A 43 -3.28 -6.08 11.81
N GLN A 44 -2.96 -4.89 11.29
CA GLN A 44 -2.81 -4.66 9.85
C GLN A 44 -1.64 -5.48 9.26
N PHE A 45 -0.54 -5.67 9.99
CA PHE A 45 0.57 -6.52 9.56
C PHE A 45 0.11 -7.97 9.33
N PHE A 46 -0.66 -8.52 10.27
CA PHE A 46 -1.04 -9.94 10.26
C PHE A 46 -2.30 -10.23 9.44
N GLN A 47 -3.04 -9.21 8.98
CA GLN A 47 -4.23 -9.41 8.16
C GLN A 47 -3.95 -10.12 6.82
N TYR A 48 -2.71 -10.06 6.34
CA TYR A 48 -2.30 -10.63 5.06
C TYR A 48 -1.96 -12.12 5.14
N ASP A 49 -1.78 -12.68 6.35
CA ASP A 49 -1.43 -14.08 6.57
C ASP A 49 -2.59 -14.85 7.22
N PRO A 50 -3.50 -15.45 6.42
CA PRO A 50 -4.65 -16.19 6.95
C PRO A 50 -4.27 -17.43 7.77
N ASN A 51 -3.02 -17.91 7.69
CA ASN A 51 -2.58 -19.06 8.46
C ASN A 51 -2.00 -18.67 9.83
N ASN A 52 -1.68 -17.39 10.03
CA ASN A 52 -1.10 -16.88 11.25
C ASN A 52 -2.08 -16.94 12.43
N ILE A 53 -1.57 -17.22 13.63
CA ILE A 53 -2.38 -17.28 14.85
C ILE A 53 -3.04 -15.93 15.19
N ILE A 54 -2.38 -14.82 14.85
CA ILE A 54 -2.92 -13.47 15.07
C ILE A 54 -4.15 -13.25 14.18
N PHE A 55 -4.06 -13.62 12.90
CA PHE A 55 -5.21 -13.59 11.99
C PHE A 55 -6.37 -14.43 12.52
N LYS A 56 -6.09 -15.68 12.91
CA LYS A 56 -7.12 -16.64 13.32
C LYS A 56 -7.77 -16.33 14.67
N GLY A 57 -6.99 -15.80 15.62
CA GLY A 57 -7.36 -15.76 17.03
C GLY A 57 -7.45 -14.38 17.66
N LEU A 58 -6.91 -13.33 17.02
CA LEU A 58 -6.77 -12.00 17.63
C LEU A 58 -7.57 -10.92 16.92
N ILE A 59 -7.43 -10.77 15.59
CA ILE A 59 -7.99 -9.63 14.84
C ILE A 59 -9.48 -9.45 15.14
N TRP A 60 -10.26 -10.54 15.12
CA TRP A 60 -11.71 -10.53 15.34
C TRP A 60 -12.14 -11.08 16.71
N ASN A 61 -11.28 -11.02 17.72
CA ASN A 61 -11.58 -11.51 19.06
C ASN A 61 -11.58 -10.36 20.08
N ALA A 62 -12.77 -9.82 20.37
CA ALA A 62 -12.94 -8.70 21.30
C ALA A 62 -12.34 -8.94 22.70
N SER A 63 -12.38 -10.18 23.19
CA SER A 63 -11.83 -10.52 24.50
C SER A 63 -10.30 -10.49 24.56
N ALA A 64 -9.64 -10.58 23.40
CA ALA A 64 -8.18 -10.60 23.27
C ALA A 64 -7.58 -9.23 22.94
N TRP A 65 -8.34 -8.26 22.44
CA TRP A 65 -7.79 -6.94 22.10
C TRP A 65 -7.05 -6.23 23.25
N PRO A 66 -7.53 -6.27 24.51
CA PRO A 66 -6.79 -5.67 25.63
C PRO A 66 -5.43 -6.32 25.91
N THR A 67 -5.09 -7.45 25.26
CA THR A 67 -3.79 -8.13 25.42
C THR A 67 -2.76 -7.75 24.36
N VAL A 68 -3.18 -7.13 23.25
CA VAL A 68 -2.33 -6.83 22.09
C VAL A 68 -1.16 -5.92 22.46
N VAL A 69 -1.44 -4.88 23.25
CA VAL A 69 -0.49 -3.82 23.65
C VAL A 69 -0.04 -3.94 25.11
N LYS A 70 -0.28 -5.08 25.77
CA LYS A 70 0.06 -5.25 27.19
C LYS A 70 1.56 -5.01 27.44
N SER A 71 1.82 -4.20 28.47
CA SER A 71 3.13 -3.63 28.84
C SER A 71 4.06 -4.57 29.60
N GLY A 72 3.62 -5.78 29.96
CA GLY A 72 4.53 -6.81 30.45
C GLY A 72 5.36 -7.32 29.27
N ASP A 73 6.67 -7.49 29.44
CA ASP A 73 7.62 -8.04 28.45
C ASP A 73 7.34 -9.52 28.12
N ILE A 74 6.08 -9.87 27.89
CA ILE A 74 5.62 -11.16 27.44
C ILE A 74 5.77 -11.12 25.92
N GLN A 75 6.77 -11.85 25.45
CA GLN A 75 7.05 -12.15 24.05
C GLN A 75 5.84 -12.71 23.27
N SER A 76 4.67 -12.92 23.89
CA SER A 76 3.50 -13.57 23.28
C SER A 76 2.94 -12.83 22.06
N TYR A 77 3.22 -11.54 21.90
CA TYR A 77 2.95 -10.80 20.66
C TYR A 77 4.18 -10.21 19.99
N ALA A 78 5.39 -10.42 20.56
CA ALA A 78 6.77 -10.06 20.18
C ALA A 78 7.07 -8.76 19.38
N ASN A 79 6.07 -8.02 18.93
CA ASN A 79 6.15 -6.97 17.94
C ASN A 79 5.40 -5.73 18.44
N ALA A 80 4.16 -5.81 18.92
CA ALA A 80 3.41 -4.61 19.31
C ALA A 80 4.13 -3.77 20.40
N ALA A 81 4.31 -4.34 21.61
CA ALA A 81 4.91 -3.63 22.74
C ALA A 81 6.41 -3.29 22.52
N SER A 82 7.16 -4.15 21.84
CA SER A 82 8.58 -3.91 21.52
C SER A 82 8.77 -2.85 20.44
N GLN A 83 7.92 -2.84 19.41
CA GLN A 83 7.90 -1.81 18.38
C GLN A 83 7.46 -0.47 18.96
N LEU A 84 6.44 -0.44 19.83
CA LEU A 84 6.06 0.79 20.53
C LEU A 84 7.25 1.41 21.27
N LYS A 85 7.98 0.61 22.07
CA LYS A 85 9.19 1.09 22.77
C LYS A 85 10.25 1.61 21.78
N LYS A 86 10.52 0.88 20.70
CA LYS A 86 11.52 1.23 19.67
C LYS A 86 11.14 2.52 18.94
N TYR A 87 9.91 2.63 18.48
CA TYR A 87 9.43 3.75 17.68
C TYR A 87 9.23 4.99 18.52
N ALA A 88 8.68 4.89 19.73
CA ALA A 88 8.61 6.03 20.66
C ALA A 88 9.99 6.62 20.93
N PHE A 89 11.00 5.77 21.19
CA PHE A 89 12.39 6.20 21.37
C PHE A 89 12.98 6.90 20.14
N ALA A 90 12.69 6.39 18.94
CA ALA A 90 13.24 6.94 17.69
C ALA A 90 12.55 8.24 17.27
N VAL A 91 11.22 8.32 17.37
CA VAL A 91 10.43 9.49 16.96
C VAL A 91 10.74 10.71 17.81
N GLU A 92 10.91 10.55 19.13
CA GLU A 92 11.31 11.64 20.03
C GLU A 92 12.61 12.33 19.55
N ARG A 93 13.57 11.53 19.06
CA ARG A 93 14.88 12.03 18.59
C ARG A 93 14.82 12.75 17.25
N MET A 94 13.78 12.52 16.45
CA MET A 94 13.59 13.13 15.14
C MET A 94 12.69 14.37 15.18
N GLY A 95 12.39 14.89 16.38
CA GLY A 95 11.52 16.06 16.55
C GLY A 95 10.07 15.72 16.91
N GLY A 96 9.81 14.49 17.34
CA GLY A 96 8.53 14.07 17.91
C GLY A 96 7.46 13.63 16.92
N ARG A 97 7.71 13.73 15.61
CA ARG A 97 6.78 13.29 14.56
C ARG A 97 7.53 12.72 13.35
N ASP A 98 7.06 11.60 12.81
CA ASP A 98 7.59 11.05 11.55
C ASP A 98 7.10 11.89 10.36
N PRO A 99 8.01 12.49 9.54
CA PRO A 99 7.61 13.30 8.39
C PRO A 99 7.11 12.47 7.19
N SER A 100 7.25 11.14 7.23
CA SER A 100 6.97 10.25 6.09
C SER A 100 5.57 10.45 5.48
N PRO A 101 4.48 10.55 6.26
CA PRO A 101 3.15 10.71 5.64
C PRO A 101 2.94 12.07 4.96
N VAL A 102 3.47 13.15 5.52
CA VAL A 102 3.43 14.48 4.88
C VAL A 102 4.24 14.48 3.57
N LEU A 103 5.40 13.83 3.56
CA LEU A 103 6.22 13.70 2.35
C LEU A 103 5.55 12.83 1.29
N THR A 104 4.91 11.73 1.71
CA THR A 104 4.11 10.85 0.85
C THR A 104 2.98 11.62 0.18
N ASP A 105 2.23 12.42 0.94
CA ASP A 105 1.12 13.21 0.40
C ASP A 105 1.61 14.26 -0.62
N ARG A 106 2.78 14.88 -0.37
CA ARG A 106 3.41 15.81 -1.33
C ARG A 106 3.86 15.10 -2.60
N GLN A 107 4.49 13.92 -2.49
CA GLN A 107 4.90 13.11 -3.64
C GLN A 107 3.70 12.67 -4.46
N PHE A 108 2.62 12.22 -3.79
CA PHE A 108 1.37 11.87 -4.44
C PHE A 108 0.74 13.05 -5.18
N ALA A 109 0.68 14.23 -4.58
CA ALA A 109 0.19 15.45 -5.24
C ALA A 109 1.04 15.81 -6.47
N GLY A 110 2.36 15.66 -6.38
CA GLY A 110 3.29 15.81 -7.51
C GLY A 110 2.98 14.85 -8.66
N MET A 111 2.79 13.56 -8.34
CA MET A 111 2.39 12.54 -9.31
C MET A 111 1.05 12.87 -9.97
N GLN A 112 0.04 13.29 -9.20
CA GLN A 112 -1.25 13.68 -9.74
C GLN A 112 -1.13 14.84 -10.74
N LYS A 113 -0.29 15.84 -10.44
CA LYS A 113 -0.03 16.96 -11.35
C LYS A 113 0.64 16.49 -12.65
N ALA A 114 1.63 15.59 -12.56
CA ALA A 114 2.29 15.01 -13.72
C ALA A 114 1.31 14.19 -14.60
N LEU A 115 0.51 13.32 -13.99
CA LEU A 115 -0.52 12.54 -14.69
C LEU A 115 -1.54 13.45 -15.40
N LYS A 116 -1.96 14.55 -14.75
CA LYS A 116 -2.87 15.52 -15.35
C LYS A 116 -2.27 16.21 -16.59
N ALA A 117 -0.96 16.46 -16.60
CA ALA A 117 -0.27 17.01 -17.77
C ALA A 117 -0.26 16.00 -18.94
N GLU A 118 -0.04 14.72 -18.63
CA GLU A 118 0.01 13.63 -19.62
C GLU A 118 -1.37 13.21 -20.15
N ALA A 119 -2.44 13.44 -19.37
CA ALA A 119 -3.82 13.02 -19.67
C ALA A 119 -4.28 13.37 -21.08
N ARG A 120 -3.99 14.60 -21.54
CA ARG A 120 -4.38 15.07 -22.89
C ARG A 120 -3.63 14.34 -23.99
N ARG A 121 -2.33 14.13 -23.80
CA ARG A 121 -1.47 13.44 -24.78
C ARG A 121 -1.89 11.97 -24.94
N LEU A 122 -2.29 11.34 -23.84
CA LEU A 122 -2.67 9.92 -23.79
C LEU A 122 -4.15 9.66 -24.10
N ASN A 123 -4.98 10.69 -24.25
CA ASN A 123 -6.44 10.58 -24.30
C ASN A 123 -7.02 9.73 -23.15
N VAL A 124 -6.55 10.01 -21.94
CA VAL A 124 -6.90 9.28 -20.70
C VAL A 124 -7.38 10.27 -19.64
N ARG A 125 -8.38 9.89 -18.86
CA ARG A 125 -8.68 10.53 -17.58
C ARG A 125 -8.05 9.72 -16.45
N PHE A 126 -7.03 10.26 -15.80
CA PHE A 126 -6.47 9.65 -14.60
C PHE A 126 -7.31 10.01 -13.37
N VAL A 127 -7.64 9.00 -12.57
CA VAL A 127 -8.10 9.16 -11.19
C VAL A 127 -7.10 8.42 -10.31
N ALA A 128 -6.64 9.04 -9.22
CA ALA A 128 -5.54 8.50 -8.44
C ALA A 128 -5.88 8.48 -6.95
N ASP A 129 -5.33 7.49 -6.24
CA ASP A 129 -5.48 7.31 -4.80
C ASP A 129 -4.21 6.68 -4.21
N ILE A 130 -4.11 6.68 -2.88
CA ILE A 130 -2.98 6.10 -2.13
C ILE A 130 -3.43 4.76 -1.54
N ALA A 131 -2.61 3.72 -1.77
CA ALA A 131 -2.72 2.45 -1.07
C ALA A 131 -1.49 2.26 -0.17
N GLN A 132 -1.70 1.75 1.04
CA GLN A 132 -0.60 1.48 1.97
C GLN A 132 -0.71 0.11 2.61
N TRP A 133 0.44 -0.45 2.98
CA TRP A 133 0.49 -1.76 3.62
C TRP A 133 0.03 -1.69 5.08
N ILE A 134 0.46 -0.66 5.82
CA ILE A 134 0.03 -0.34 7.19
C ILE A 134 -0.09 1.19 7.39
N GLY A 135 -0.76 1.64 8.44
CA GLY A 135 -0.58 2.98 9.01
C GLY A 135 -1.55 3.31 10.14
N SER A 136 -1.63 4.60 10.48
CA SER A 136 -2.38 5.10 11.64
C SER A 136 -3.90 4.95 11.51
N GLN A 137 -4.60 5.21 12.61
CA GLN A 137 -6.07 5.25 12.66
C GLN A 137 -6.67 6.16 11.58
N GLU A 138 -6.14 7.36 11.42
CA GLU A 138 -6.62 8.34 10.43
C GLU A 138 -6.38 7.85 8.99
N GLN A 139 -5.37 7.00 8.80
CA GLN A 139 -4.98 6.47 7.50
C GLN A 139 -5.61 5.12 7.18
N ALA A 140 -6.47 4.55 8.05
CA ALA A 140 -7.14 3.27 7.82
C ALA A 140 -7.79 3.15 6.43
N ARG A 141 -8.34 4.27 5.89
CA ARG A 141 -8.92 4.38 4.55
C ARG A 141 -7.95 4.13 3.38
N ARG A 142 -6.64 4.15 3.64
CA ARG A 142 -5.56 3.90 2.66
C ARG A 142 -5.16 2.44 2.61
N LEU A 143 -5.63 1.58 3.53
CA LEU A 143 -5.44 0.13 3.40
C LEU A 143 -6.11 -0.38 2.12
N PRO A 144 -5.58 -1.42 1.45
CA PRO A 144 -6.12 -1.92 0.18
C PRO A 144 -7.59 -2.35 0.29
N TRP A 145 -8.00 -2.93 1.43
CA TRP A 145 -9.37 -3.33 1.68
C TRP A 145 -9.75 -3.18 3.17
N PRO A 146 -10.04 -1.96 3.65
CA PRO A 146 -10.29 -1.69 5.06
C PRO A 146 -11.42 -2.56 5.63
N ARG A 147 -12.51 -2.75 4.86
CA ARG A 147 -13.64 -3.59 5.29
C ARG A 147 -13.30 -5.08 5.46
N TYR A 148 -12.28 -5.58 4.78
CA TYR A 148 -11.81 -6.95 4.98
C TYR A 148 -11.24 -7.13 6.40
N LEU A 149 -10.57 -6.10 6.92
CA LEU A 149 -10.08 -6.08 8.30
C LEU A 149 -11.22 -5.84 9.30
N TYR A 150 -12.19 -4.98 8.94
CA TYR A 150 -13.35 -4.68 9.77
C TYR A 150 -14.24 -5.91 10.04
N GLU A 151 -14.62 -6.63 8.99
CA GLU A 151 -15.55 -7.76 9.07
C GLU A 151 -14.85 -9.07 9.43
N PRO A 152 -15.42 -9.91 10.31
CA PRO A 152 -14.84 -11.19 10.68
C PRO A 152 -14.55 -12.12 9.51
N GLN A 153 -13.30 -12.57 9.40
CA GLN A 153 -12.87 -13.61 8.46
C GLN A 153 -12.80 -15.01 9.11
N VAL A 154 -13.29 -15.13 10.34
CA VAL A 154 -13.30 -16.37 11.13
C VAL A 154 -14.66 -16.61 11.77
N ALA A 155 -15.00 -17.88 11.98
CA ALA A 155 -16.28 -18.26 12.59
C ALA A 155 -16.41 -17.67 14.00
N LYS A 156 -17.59 -17.12 14.31
CA LYS A 156 -17.90 -16.46 15.60
C LYS A 156 -17.00 -15.26 15.94
N GLY A 157 -16.27 -14.71 14.96
CA GLY A 157 -15.51 -13.49 15.16
C GLY A 157 -16.44 -12.27 15.36
N THR A 158 -15.86 -11.22 15.92
CA THR A 158 -16.49 -9.92 16.19
C THR A 158 -15.87 -8.84 15.31
N ARG A 159 -16.67 -7.88 14.84
CA ARG A 159 -16.18 -6.76 14.02
C ARG A 159 -15.09 -6.01 14.76
N LEU A 160 -14.03 -5.60 14.07
CA LEU A 160 -12.92 -4.86 14.66
C LEU A 160 -13.34 -3.42 14.96
N THR A 161 -13.73 -3.16 16.21
CA THR A 161 -14.24 -1.86 16.69
C THR A 161 -13.48 -1.33 17.91
N TYR A 162 -12.34 -1.93 18.27
CA TYR A 162 -11.62 -1.58 19.49
C TYR A 162 -11.08 -0.15 19.46
N CYS A 163 -11.27 0.55 20.58
CA CYS A 163 -10.77 1.90 20.84
C CYS A 163 -10.06 2.00 22.20
N GLY A 164 -9.45 0.90 22.63
CA GLY A 164 -8.84 0.81 23.95
C GLY A 164 -9.83 0.52 25.07
N SER A 165 -9.28 0.22 26.23
CA SER A 165 -9.95 -0.02 27.50
C SER A 165 -9.17 0.68 28.62
N ALA A 166 -9.74 0.75 29.82
CA ALA A 166 -9.05 1.38 30.95
C ALA A 166 -7.64 0.79 31.23
N THR A 167 -7.41 -0.48 30.89
CA THR A 167 -6.13 -1.16 31.14
C THR A 167 -5.01 -0.83 30.14
N ASP A 168 -5.34 -0.25 28.99
CA ASP A 168 -4.37 0.17 27.97
C ASP A 168 -4.48 1.68 27.63
N GLY A 169 -5.01 2.46 28.58
CA GLY A 169 -5.13 3.91 28.46
C GLY A 169 -6.29 4.38 27.58
N GLY A 170 -7.24 3.50 27.25
CA GLY A 170 -8.43 3.83 26.50
C GLY A 170 -9.52 4.55 27.33
N PRO A 171 -10.52 5.15 26.66
CA PRO A 171 -10.65 5.22 25.20
C PRO A 171 -9.56 6.11 24.59
N TRP A 172 -8.92 5.63 23.52
CA TRP A 172 -7.85 6.37 22.87
C TRP A 172 -8.42 7.62 22.18
N ALA A 173 -7.68 8.73 22.29
CA ALA A 173 -8.11 9.99 21.71
C ALA A 173 -8.29 9.86 20.19
N GLY A 174 -9.37 10.42 19.65
CA GLY A 174 -9.65 10.40 18.21
C GLY A 174 -10.05 9.04 17.64
N CYS A 175 -10.19 7.99 18.46
CA CYS A 175 -10.53 6.67 17.94
C CYS A 175 -11.96 6.59 17.40
N ASP A 176 -12.06 6.21 16.12
CA ASP A 176 -13.30 5.83 15.47
C ASP A 176 -13.44 4.30 15.46
N PRO A 177 -14.45 3.72 16.13
CA PRO A 177 -14.73 2.28 16.06
C PRO A 177 -15.17 1.82 14.66
N GLN A 178 -15.48 2.74 13.74
CA GLN A 178 -15.83 2.49 12.34
C GLN A 178 -14.70 2.82 11.36
N ARG A 179 -13.48 3.13 11.82
CA ARG A 179 -12.35 3.54 10.96
C ARG A 179 -12.03 2.59 9.80
N TYR A 180 -12.32 1.30 9.96
CA TYR A 180 -12.14 0.29 8.91
C TYR A 180 -13.42 0.00 8.09
N ASN A 181 -14.58 0.50 8.50
CA ASN A 181 -15.85 0.33 7.78
C ASN A 181 -16.01 1.38 6.67
N VAL A 182 -15.00 1.52 5.82
CA VAL A 182 -14.91 2.53 4.77
C VAL A 182 -14.44 1.92 3.45
N ASP A 183 -14.71 2.60 2.34
CA ASP A 183 -14.19 2.17 1.04
C ASP A 183 -12.67 2.25 1.04
N GLY A 184 -12.02 1.19 0.57
CA GLY A 184 -10.59 1.22 0.23
C GLY A 184 -10.31 2.04 -1.03
N PRO A 185 -9.03 2.30 -1.33
CA PRO A 185 -8.64 3.15 -2.45
C PRO A 185 -9.08 2.56 -3.79
N ALA A 186 -8.98 1.24 -3.98
CA ALA A 186 -9.46 0.59 -5.20
C ALA A 186 -10.97 0.75 -5.41
N GLU A 187 -11.77 0.58 -4.36
CA GLU A 187 -13.23 0.80 -4.42
C GLU A 187 -13.56 2.25 -4.80
N ARG A 188 -12.83 3.23 -4.24
CA ARG A 188 -13.00 4.65 -4.59
C ARG A 188 -12.64 4.95 -6.05
N LEU A 189 -11.61 4.31 -6.60
CA LEU A 189 -11.26 4.43 -8.02
C LEU A 189 -12.33 3.80 -8.93
N LEU A 190 -12.83 2.62 -8.55
CA LEU A 190 -13.90 1.92 -9.27
C LEU A 190 -15.20 2.73 -9.29
N LYS A 191 -15.61 3.33 -8.16
CA LYS A 191 -16.76 4.23 -8.08
C LYS A 191 -16.60 5.50 -8.92
N GLN A 192 -15.35 5.92 -9.17
CA GLN A 192 -15.04 7.00 -10.09
C GLN A 192 -15.00 6.55 -11.56
N GLY A 193 -15.31 5.28 -11.87
CA GLY A 193 -15.41 4.76 -13.22
C GLY A 193 -14.08 4.29 -13.82
N ALA A 194 -13.10 3.91 -13.00
CA ALA A 194 -11.85 3.32 -13.50
C ALA A 194 -12.11 2.04 -14.32
N GLU A 195 -11.62 2.01 -15.55
CA GLU A 195 -11.74 0.88 -16.47
C GLU A 195 -10.53 -0.07 -16.38
N GLU A 196 -9.41 0.44 -15.85
CA GLU A 196 -8.25 -0.32 -15.40
C GLU A 196 -7.67 0.33 -14.15
N ILE A 197 -6.99 -0.45 -13.30
CA ILE A 197 -6.21 0.06 -12.18
C ILE A 197 -4.74 -0.30 -12.41
N VAL A 198 -3.88 0.70 -12.43
CA VAL A 198 -2.42 0.55 -12.41
C VAL A 198 -1.89 0.88 -11.03
N MET A 199 -1.01 0.04 -10.51
CA MET A 199 -0.38 0.20 -9.21
C MET A 199 1.10 0.50 -9.43
N VAL A 200 1.57 1.62 -8.90
CA VAL A 200 2.99 2.01 -8.88
C VAL A 200 3.49 1.97 -7.45
N ASP A 201 4.55 1.19 -7.23
CA ASP A 201 5.07 0.90 -5.90
C ASP A 201 6.32 1.70 -5.56
N MET A 202 6.29 2.30 -4.36
CA MET A 202 7.40 3.00 -3.71
C MET A 202 7.65 2.51 -2.27
N THR A 203 7.04 1.40 -1.86
CA THR A 203 7.06 0.84 -0.49
C THR A 203 8.47 0.69 0.08
N VAL A 204 9.40 0.18 -0.72
CA VAL A 204 10.83 0.03 -0.35
C VAL A 204 11.70 0.60 -1.47
N GLY A 205 11.39 1.83 -1.86
CA GLY A 205 12.03 2.46 -3.03
C GLY A 205 11.61 1.83 -4.36
N GLY A 206 10.57 0.98 -4.38
CA GLY A 206 9.92 0.40 -5.56
C GLY A 206 10.52 -0.91 -6.10
N ILE A 207 11.42 -1.53 -5.34
CA ILE A 207 11.83 -2.93 -5.56
C ILE A 207 10.67 -3.89 -5.31
N ARG A 208 10.68 -5.03 -5.99
CA ARG A 208 9.70 -6.10 -5.73
C ARG A 208 9.87 -6.62 -4.32
N PHE A 209 8.86 -6.42 -3.48
CA PHE A 209 8.91 -6.79 -2.07
C PHE A 209 7.60 -7.39 -1.60
N TRP A 210 7.66 -8.27 -0.61
CA TRP A 210 6.49 -9.03 -0.15
C TRP A 210 5.39 -8.13 0.43
N LYS A 211 5.74 -7.01 1.09
CA LYS A 211 4.76 -6.05 1.62
C LYS A 211 3.93 -5.41 0.49
N THR A 212 4.58 -5.02 -0.60
CA THR A 212 3.87 -4.52 -1.78
C THR A 212 3.00 -5.61 -2.38
N TYR A 213 3.52 -6.83 -2.46
CA TYR A 213 2.77 -7.97 -3.01
C TYR A 213 1.50 -8.27 -2.19
N ASP A 214 1.54 -8.11 -0.87
CA ASP A 214 0.35 -8.17 0.00
C ASP A 214 -0.71 -7.12 -0.41
N VAL A 215 -0.28 -5.86 -0.63
CA VAL A 215 -1.18 -4.77 -1.08
C VAL A 215 -1.76 -5.07 -2.47
N VAL A 216 -0.93 -5.54 -3.40
CA VAL A 216 -1.33 -5.90 -4.77
C VAL A 216 -2.34 -7.05 -4.77
N THR A 217 -2.05 -8.12 -4.04
CA THR A 217 -2.95 -9.29 -3.96
C THR A 217 -4.27 -8.94 -3.28
N MET A 218 -4.26 -8.12 -2.22
CA MET A 218 -5.48 -7.66 -1.57
C MET A 218 -6.30 -6.73 -2.47
N THR A 219 -5.62 -5.83 -3.20
CA THR A 219 -6.26 -4.97 -4.21
C THR A 219 -6.92 -5.79 -5.31
N ARG A 220 -6.24 -6.83 -5.83
CA ARG A 220 -6.81 -7.76 -6.80
C ARG A 220 -8.06 -8.47 -6.26
N ARG A 221 -8.06 -8.85 -4.99
CA ARG A 221 -9.23 -9.50 -4.36
C ARG A 221 -10.44 -8.56 -4.28
N VAL A 222 -10.27 -7.31 -3.84
CA VAL A 222 -11.38 -6.36 -3.77
C VAL A 222 -11.91 -5.99 -5.16
N VAL A 223 -11.02 -5.84 -6.15
CA VAL A 223 -11.44 -5.57 -7.54
C VAL A 223 -12.14 -6.79 -8.15
N ALA A 224 -11.68 -8.02 -7.87
CA ALA A 224 -12.36 -9.23 -8.28
C ALA A 224 -13.76 -9.34 -7.65
N ASP A 225 -13.92 -8.95 -6.38
CA ASP A 225 -15.21 -8.89 -5.72
C ASP A 225 -16.15 -7.85 -6.34
N TRP A 226 -15.64 -6.65 -6.62
CA TRP A 226 -16.35 -5.63 -7.36
C TRP A 226 -16.82 -6.14 -8.73
N ASN A 227 -15.91 -6.76 -9.50
CA ASN A 227 -16.18 -7.30 -10.82
C ASN A 227 -17.32 -8.33 -10.79
N ARG A 228 -17.30 -9.26 -9.82
CA ARG A 228 -18.39 -10.22 -9.63
C ARG A 228 -19.71 -9.56 -9.30
N LYS A 229 -19.72 -8.56 -8.40
CA LYS A 229 -20.94 -7.88 -7.94
C LYS A 229 -21.57 -6.97 -8.99
N ASN A 230 -20.76 -6.37 -9.86
CA ASN A 230 -21.20 -5.34 -10.81
C ASN A 230 -21.19 -5.82 -12.27
N GLY A 231 -20.78 -7.06 -12.54
CA GLY A 231 -20.68 -7.58 -13.91
C GLY A 231 -19.61 -6.89 -14.75
N THR A 232 -18.52 -6.42 -14.12
CA THR A 232 -17.41 -5.72 -14.78
C THR A 232 -16.18 -6.62 -14.89
N ALA A 233 -15.17 -6.18 -15.64
CA ALA A 233 -13.90 -6.91 -15.83
C ALA A 233 -12.69 -5.97 -15.73
N VAL A 234 -12.65 -5.13 -14.70
CA VAL A 234 -11.56 -4.16 -14.48
C VAL A 234 -10.27 -4.89 -14.12
N PRO A 235 -9.18 -4.78 -14.91
CA PRO A 235 -7.89 -5.40 -14.60
C PRO A 235 -7.10 -4.56 -13.60
N VAL A 236 -6.23 -5.23 -12.83
CA VAL A 236 -5.27 -4.60 -11.91
C VAL A 236 -3.85 -4.97 -12.34
N ARG A 237 -3.02 -3.98 -12.67
CA ARG A 237 -1.64 -4.18 -13.14
C ARG A 237 -0.65 -3.58 -12.15
N TRP A 238 0.39 -4.33 -11.80
CA TRP A 238 1.50 -3.83 -10.98
C TRP A 238 2.67 -3.47 -11.91
N VAL A 239 2.96 -2.16 -12.03
CA VAL A 239 3.91 -1.69 -13.05
C VAL A 239 5.37 -2.00 -12.69
N ASN A 240 5.70 -2.22 -11.42
CA ASN A 240 7.04 -2.63 -10.99
C ASN A 240 7.31 -4.14 -11.24
N ASP A 241 6.26 -4.93 -11.49
CA ASP A 241 6.37 -6.35 -11.82
C ASP A 241 5.41 -6.76 -12.95
N PRO A 242 5.60 -6.22 -14.17
CA PRO A 242 4.66 -6.36 -15.27
C PRO A 242 4.51 -7.80 -15.77
N THR A 243 5.43 -8.68 -15.40
CA THR A 243 5.44 -10.09 -15.82
C THR A 243 4.99 -11.04 -14.70
N GLU A 244 4.58 -10.52 -13.54
CA GLU A 244 4.13 -11.32 -12.39
C GLU A 244 5.23 -12.24 -11.83
N LEU A 245 6.49 -11.78 -11.78
CA LEU A 245 7.60 -12.54 -11.21
C LEU A 245 7.31 -12.95 -9.76
N MET A 246 6.86 -12.00 -8.94
CA MET A 246 6.55 -12.26 -7.53
C MET A 246 5.47 -13.31 -7.39
N GLN A 247 4.37 -13.21 -8.14
CA GLN A 247 3.32 -14.23 -8.09
C GLN A 247 3.84 -15.60 -8.53
N ALA A 248 4.65 -15.65 -9.60
CA ALA A 248 5.21 -16.88 -10.11
C ALA A 248 6.26 -17.51 -9.17
N SER A 249 6.91 -16.72 -8.32
CA SER A 249 7.87 -17.20 -7.32
C SER A 249 7.23 -17.63 -6.01
N PHE A 250 5.96 -17.30 -5.75
CA PHE A 250 5.30 -17.68 -4.50
C PHE A 250 4.96 -19.18 -4.50
N PRO A 251 5.21 -19.90 -3.40
CA PRO A 251 4.85 -21.31 -3.29
C PRO A 251 3.34 -21.57 -3.48
N ALA A 252 3.02 -22.65 -4.20
CA ALA A 252 1.65 -23.06 -4.47
C ALA A 252 1.21 -24.33 -3.70
N ASP A 253 2.14 -25.06 -3.07
CA ASP A 253 1.87 -26.27 -2.28
C ASP A 253 2.48 -26.16 -0.86
N PRO A 254 1.66 -26.19 0.20
CA PRO A 254 0.19 -26.35 0.20
C PRO A 254 -0.59 -25.19 -0.43
N PRO A 255 -1.84 -25.42 -0.90
CA PRO A 255 -2.73 -24.35 -1.30
C PRO A 255 -2.85 -23.29 -0.21
N ASN A 256 -2.84 -22.01 -0.61
CA ASN A 256 -2.81 -20.86 0.29
C ASN A 256 -1.57 -20.83 1.21
N TRP A 257 -0.40 -21.24 0.70
CA TRP A 257 0.84 -21.16 1.45
C TRP A 257 1.13 -19.74 1.95
N THR A 258 1.59 -19.65 3.19
CA THR A 258 2.17 -18.44 3.78
C THR A 258 3.32 -18.85 4.69
N ARG A 259 4.16 -17.89 5.10
CA ARG A 259 5.28 -18.14 6.01
C ARG A 259 4.85 -18.81 7.32
N ALA A 260 3.63 -18.53 7.81
CA ALA A 260 3.11 -19.16 9.03
C ALA A 260 2.86 -20.67 8.91
N LEU A 261 2.81 -21.25 7.70
CA LEU A 261 2.73 -22.70 7.50
C LEU A 261 4.08 -23.42 7.54
N GLY A 262 5.19 -22.66 7.68
CA GLY A 262 6.54 -23.20 7.62
C GLY A 262 7.02 -23.37 6.17
N PRO A 263 8.10 -24.14 5.96
CA PRO A 263 8.67 -24.36 4.63
C PRO A 263 7.63 -24.91 3.64
N PRO A 264 7.59 -24.41 2.39
CA PRO A 264 6.72 -24.98 1.37
C PRO A 264 7.17 -26.39 0.99
N LYS A 265 6.25 -27.21 0.43
CA LYS A 265 6.63 -28.52 -0.11
C LYS A 265 7.40 -28.40 -1.44
N ALA A 266 7.04 -27.40 -2.23
CA ALA A 266 7.70 -27.06 -3.48
C ALA A 266 7.97 -25.55 -3.50
N ASP A 267 9.24 -25.19 -3.65
CA ASP A 267 9.68 -23.80 -3.79
C ASP A 267 9.89 -23.47 -5.27
N SER A 268 9.23 -22.40 -5.74
CA SER A 268 9.26 -22.00 -7.14
C SER A 268 10.35 -20.97 -7.36
N HIS A 269 11.48 -21.41 -7.91
CA HIS A 269 12.57 -20.51 -8.30
C HIS A 269 12.40 -20.05 -9.74
N VAL A 270 11.91 -18.83 -9.92
CA VAL A 270 11.73 -18.23 -11.25
C VAL A 270 12.94 -17.34 -11.60
N PRO A 271 13.55 -17.49 -12.79
CA PRO A 271 14.68 -16.65 -13.19
C PRO A 271 14.31 -15.17 -13.29
N LEU A 272 15.22 -14.29 -12.85
CA LEU A 272 15.09 -12.84 -12.99
C LEU A 272 15.32 -12.35 -14.43
N ALA A 273 16.09 -13.10 -15.23
CA ALA A 273 16.40 -12.72 -16.61
C ALA A 273 15.12 -12.51 -17.45
N GLY A 274 15.02 -11.36 -18.12
CA GLY A 274 13.85 -10.97 -18.92
C GLY A 274 12.65 -10.46 -18.11
N ARG A 275 12.79 -10.29 -16.78
CA ARG A 275 11.73 -9.85 -15.87
C ARG A 275 12.05 -8.45 -15.35
N THR A 276 11.89 -7.44 -16.20
CA THR A 276 12.28 -6.05 -15.91
C THR A 276 11.34 -5.35 -14.93
N ASN A 277 11.90 -4.46 -14.10
CA ASN A 277 11.14 -3.53 -13.27
C ASN A 277 11.27 -2.11 -13.87
N PRO A 278 10.35 -1.70 -14.75
CA PRO A 278 10.50 -0.48 -15.53
C PRO A 278 10.52 0.81 -14.70
N VAL A 279 10.04 0.78 -13.45
CA VAL A 279 10.09 1.95 -12.56
C VAL A 279 11.49 2.16 -12.00
N ILE A 280 12.14 1.06 -11.58
CA ILE A 280 13.45 1.11 -10.92
C ILE A 280 14.59 1.13 -11.93
N GLU A 281 14.37 0.50 -13.08
CA GLU A 281 15.31 0.53 -14.21
C GLU A 281 15.21 1.84 -15.00
N ASP A 282 14.31 2.77 -14.65
CA ASP A 282 14.20 4.07 -15.32
C ASP A 282 15.45 4.92 -15.03
N PRO A 283 16.21 5.33 -16.06
CA PRO A 283 17.39 6.17 -15.87
C PRO A 283 17.10 7.52 -15.22
N LEU A 284 15.87 8.04 -15.31
CA LEU A 284 15.47 9.27 -14.62
C LEU A 284 15.47 9.09 -13.10
N LEU A 285 15.13 7.89 -12.60
CA LEU A 285 15.22 7.61 -11.18
C LEU A 285 16.68 7.65 -10.71
N ALA A 286 17.60 7.08 -11.50
CA ALA A 286 19.03 7.13 -11.19
C ALA A 286 19.57 8.57 -11.23
N ALA A 287 19.18 9.37 -12.23
CA ALA A 287 19.55 10.78 -12.34
C ALA A 287 19.06 11.60 -11.13
N MET A 288 17.80 11.39 -10.71
CA MET A 288 17.25 12.06 -9.52
C MET A 288 18.05 11.75 -8.24
N HIS A 289 18.53 10.50 -8.08
CA HIS A 289 19.40 10.17 -6.95
C HIS A 289 20.74 10.90 -7.04
N ALA A 290 21.37 10.94 -8.22
CA ALA A 290 22.63 11.65 -8.44
C ALA A 290 22.50 13.14 -8.11
N ASP A 291 21.46 13.81 -8.62
CA ASP A 291 21.19 15.22 -8.35
C ASP A 291 21.02 15.49 -6.84
N GLY A 292 20.27 14.63 -6.14
CA GLY A 292 20.05 14.75 -4.70
C GLY A 292 21.32 14.52 -3.87
N ILE A 293 22.15 13.56 -4.27
CA ILE A 293 23.43 13.26 -3.63
C ILE A 293 24.39 14.44 -3.81
N GLU A 294 24.55 14.94 -5.03
CA GLU A 294 25.44 16.07 -5.35
C GLU A 294 25.03 17.34 -4.59
N ALA A 295 23.73 17.63 -4.53
CA ALA A 295 23.20 18.79 -3.82
C ALA A 295 23.57 18.80 -2.32
N ALA A 296 23.85 17.64 -1.72
CA ALA A 296 24.18 17.48 -0.31
C ALA A 296 25.69 17.33 -0.03
N PHE A 297 26.55 17.38 -1.06
CA PHE A 297 28.00 17.24 -0.85
C PHE A 297 28.57 18.31 0.07
N ASN A 298 29.41 17.88 1.01
CA ASN A 298 30.20 18.79 1.82
C ASN A 298 31.24 19.47 0.94
N ARG A 299 31.00 20.74 0.63
CA ARG A 299 31.87 21.58 -0.22
C ARG A 299 33.30 21.73 0.29
N SER A 300 33.59 21.32 1.53
CA SER A 300 34.92 21.36 2.14
C SER A 300 35.72 20.06 1.92
N VAL A 301 35.11 19.00 1.41
CA VAL A 301 35.76 17.71 1.11
C VAL A 301 35.93 17.59 -0.41
N GLN A 302 37.09 17.11 -0.88
CA GLN A 302 37.28 16.90 -2.31
C GLN A 302 36.36 15.79 -2.81
N LEU A 303 35.90 15.90 -4.06
CA LEU A 303 35.04 14.89 -4.67
C LEU A 303 35.68 13.50 -4.69
N GLY A 304 37.00 13.44 -4.98
CA GLY A 304 37.75 12.18 -4.98
C GLY A 304 37.85 11.49 -3.61
N ASP A 305 37.65 12.24 -2.52
CA ASP A 305 37.67 11.75 -1.14
C ASP A 305 36.26 11.50 -0.58
N THR A 306 35.21 11.71 -1.39
CA THR A 306 33.81 11.53 -0.99
C THR A 306 33.32 10.14 -1.38
N ALA A 307 32.89 9.35 -0.40
CA ALA A 307 32.25 8.05 -0.62
C ALA A 307 30.72 8.17 -0.54
N VAL A 308 30.01 7.45 -1.41
CA VAL A 308 28.54 7.34 -1.40
C VAL A 308 28.17 5.93 -0.92
N LEU A 309 27.40 5.85 0.17
CA LEU A 309 26.84 4.60 0.67
C LEU A 309 25.34 4.55 0.36
N PHE A 310 24.92 3.52 -0.38
CA PHE A 310 23.51 3.25 -0.61
C PHE A 310 22.98 2.28 0.44
N VAL A 311 21.98 2.70 1.21
CA VAL A 311 21.36 1.90 2.27
C VAL A 311 19.91 1.62 1.87
N ASN A 312 19.48 0.36 1.97
CA ASN A 312 18.09 -0.02 1.76
C ASN A 312 17.60 -0.90 2.91
N HIS A 313 16.30 -0.85 3.18
CA HIS A 313 15.65 -1.78 4.09
C HIS A 313 15.52 -3.15 3.39
N ALA A 314 16.30 -4.12 3.84
CA ALA A 314 16.16 -5.53 3.44
C ALA A 314 15.15 -6.26 4.33
#